data_AF-A0A928HB47-F1
#
_entry.id   AF-A0A928HB47-F1
#
_cell.length_a   1.000
_cell.length_b   1.000
_cell.length_c   1.000
_cell.angle_alpha   90.00
_cell.angle_beta   90.00
_cell.angle_gamma   90.00
#
_symmetry.space_group_name_H-M   'P 1'
#
loop_
_entity.id
_entity.type
_entity.pdbx_description
1 polymer ?
#
loop_
_entity_poly.entity_id
_entity_poly.type
_entity_poly.pdbx_seq_one_letter_code
_entity_poly.pdbx_strand_id
1 'polypeptide(L)'
;MKKILTCSLLVSALVAFADGKKTETSVDYKTPVSFTSCIDKGWDFWQNRAYNYGFKVDKLEVPIFFDAPIMTTSTIMVRGGDLHKKRWGLHLFEGYASDDKSRITMLVNKHIEEGYPVGELYYFGTAYNQMADMPYFWFRVGSDVPYHSYMFSRDRAIFYGAVEMRSPLTLASVGKDDLRDVQLTGKDMKKIRTEAKKHIKREDFETDSYYKHAVEGEVYKEFAKYTKKKLLKQAKDGTIFYDKDRKIVVIKIDGKWHKLETTPIDMDLDK
;
A
#
# COMPACT_ATOMS: atom_id res chain seq x y z
N MET A 1 -0.82 -48.63 -3.15
CA MET A 1 -1.54 -49.10 -1.94
C MET A 1 -2.31 -47.94 -1.34
N LYS A 2 -3.64 -47.97 -1.49
CA LYS A 2 -4.58 -46.99 -0.92
C LYS A 2 -4.80 -47.33 0.56
N LYS A 3 -4.79 -46.33 1.44
CA LYS A 3 -5.46 -46.40 2.74
C LYS A 3 -6.47 -45.25 2.80
N ILE A 4 -7.70 -45.62 2.50
CA ILE A 4 -8.92 -44.85 2.75
C ILE A 4 -9.22 -45.06 4.23
N LEU A 5 -9.29 -43.99 5.02
CA LEU A 5 -9.83 -44.06 6.37
C LEU A 5 -11.28 -43.57 6.30
N THR A 6 -12.19 -44.52 6.39
CA THR A 6 -13.63 -44.38 6.58
C THR A 6 -13.90 -43.88 8.01
N CYS A 7 -14.72 -42.85 8.15
CA CYS A 7 -15.51 -42.63 9.36
C CYS A 7 -16.91 -42.19 8.93
N SER A 8 -17.82 -43.16 8.87
CA SER A 8 -19.25 -42.95 8.69
C SER A 8 -19.94 -43.38 9.96
N LEU A 9 -20.73 -42.48 10.56
CA LEU A 9 -21.88 -42.88 11.38
C LEU A 9 -22.98 -41.83 11.17
N LEU A 10 -24.06 -42.31 10.52
CA LEU A 10 -25.32 -41.61 10.33
C LEU A 10 -26.04 -41.44 11.67
N VAL A 11 -26.77 -40.34 11.82
CA VAL A 11 -28.10 -40.37 12.43
C VAL A 11 -29.05 -39.60 11.53
N SER A 12 -29.95 -40.33 10.89
CA SER A 12 -31.12 -39.84 10.18
C SER A 12 -32.17 -39.41 11.21
N ALA A 13 -32.71 -38.19 11.10
CA ALA A 13 -33.93 -37.82 11.79
C ALA A 13 -35.00 -37.48 10.73
N LEU A 14 -36.11 -38.22 10.80
CA LEU A 14 -37.31 -38.04 10.01
C LEU A 14 -37.82 -36.59 10.12
N VAL A 15 -38.18 -35.99 8.99
CA VAL A 15 -39.04 -34.80 8.98
C VAL A 15 -40.47 -35.28 8.75
N ALA A 16 -41.24 -35.34 9.83
CA ALA A 16 -42.70 -35.38 9.77
C ALA A 16 -43.21 -33.94 9.58
N PHE A 17 -44.06 -33.73 8.57
CA PHE A 17 -44.84 -32.50 8.43
C PHE A 17 -45.87 -32.41 9.56
N ALA A 18 -45.84 -31.34 10.33
CA ALA A 18 -46.97 -30.89 11.12
C ALA A 18 -46.96 -29.35 11.20
N ASP A 19 -48.06 -28.77 10.75
CA ASP A 19 -48.39 -27.35 10.77
C ASP A 19 -48.28 -26.71 12.17
N GLY A 20 -47.94 -25.42 12.17
CA GLY A 20 -48.49 -24.47 13.13
C GLY A 20 -47.79 -24.36 14.50
N LYS A 21 -46.67 -23.62 14.53
CA LYS A 21 -46.37 -22.53 15.50
C LYS A 21 -44.95 -22.04 15.26
N LYS A 22 -44.77 -20.77 14.89
CA LYS A 22 -43.47 -20.08 14.98
C LYS A 22 -43.14 -19.88 16.46
N THR A 23 -42.56 -20.89 17.09
CA THR A 23 -41.74 -20.71 18.29
C THR A 23 -40.41 -20.14 17.83
N GLU A 24 -40.14 -18.88 18.18
CA GLU A 24 -38.77 -18.37 18.21
C GLU A 24 -37.97 -19.24 19.16
N THR A 25 -37.29 -20.24 18.61
CA THR A 25 -36.29 -21.01 19.34
C THR A 25 -35.16 -20.06 19.69
N SER A 26 -35.00 -19.79 20.99
CA SER A 26 -33.83 -19.15 21.55
C SER A 26 -32.57 -19.75 20.94
N VAL A 27 -31.73 -18.92 20.33
CA VAL A 27 -30.45 -19.34 19.76
C VAL A 27 -29.59 -19.87 20.90
N ASP A 28 -29.44 -21.18 20.98
CA ASP A 28 -28.44 -21.82 21.81
C ASP A 28 -27.08 -21.35 21.29
N TYR A 29 -26.37 -20.53 22.06
CA TYR A 29 -25.04 -20.04 21.70
C TYR A 29 -24.09 -21.23 21.73
N LYS A 30 -24.05 -22.00 20.63
CA LYS A 30 -23.04 -23.02 20.40
C LYS A 30 -21.68 -22.40 20.72
N THR A 31 -20.85 -23.16 21.46
CA THR A 31 -19.46 -22.81 21.73
C THR A 31 -18.82 -22.19 20.49
N PRO A 32 -18.17 -21.02 20.60
CA PRO A 32 -17.56 -20.37 19.45
C PRO A 32 -16.69 -21.36 18.68
N VAL A 33 -16.96 -21.51 17.39
CA VAL A 33 -16.07 -22.27 16.50
C VAL A 33 -14.76 -21.50 16.41
N SER A 34 -13.67 -22.13 16.86
CA SER A 34 -12.33 -21.56 16.74
C SER A 34 -11.60 -22.16 15.54
N PHE A 35 -10.94 -21.29 14.79
CA PHE A 35 -10.02 -21.68 13.72
C PHE A 35 -8.61 -21.28 14.17
N THR A 36 -7.71 -22.26 14.23
CA THR A 36 -6.32 -22.05 14.68
C THR A 36 -5.36 -22.59 13.65
N SER A 37 -4.19 -21.99 13.55
CA SER A 37 -3.08 -22.50 12.76
C SER A 37 -1.87 -22.80 13.63
N CYS A 38 -0.95 -23.63 13.13
CA CYS A 38 0.30 -24.00 13.77
C CYS A 38 1.47 -23.96 12.78
N ILE A 39 2.69 -23.99 13.31
CA ILE A 39 3.91 -24.09 12.51
C ILE A 39 4.01 -25.52 11.97
N ASP A 40 4.04 -25.66 10.64
CA ASP A 40 4.28 -26.93 9.96
C ASP A 40 5.44 -26.77 8.98
N LYS A 41 6.63 -27.25 9.32
CA LYS A 41 7.82 -27.18 8.45
C LYS A 41 7.72 -28.07 7.22
N GLY A 42 6.85 -29.08 7.25
CA GLY A 42 6.64 -30.04 6.18
C GLY A 42 5.57 -29.62 5.17
N TRP A 43 4.95 -28.44 5.35
CA TRP A 43 3.88 -27.99 4.47
C TRP A 43 4.36 -27.81 3.02
N ASP A 44 3.79 -28.60 2.10
CA ASP A 44 4.25 -28.70 0.70
C ASP A 44 4.30 -27.35 -0.03
N PHE A 45 3.40 -26.42 0.32
CA PHE A 45 3.36 -25.09 -0.28
C PHE A 45 4.53 -24.18 0.11
N TRP A 46 5.40 -24.58 1.04
CA TRP A 46 6.67 -23.89 1.26
C TRP A 46 7.59 -23.91 0.04
N GLN A 47 7.37 -24.78 -0.95
CA GLN A 47 8.09 -24.72 -2.22
C GLN A 47 7.60 -23.58 -3.12
N ASN A 48 6.40 -23.04 -2.87
CA ASN A 48 5.86 -21.92 -3.61
C ASN A 48 6.34 -20.60 -3.00
N ARG A 49 6.97 -19.77 -3.85
CA ARG A 49 7.51 -18.46 -3.51
C ARG A 49 6.49 -17.54 -2.84
N ALA A 50 5.22 -17.59 -3.23
CA ALA A 50 4.18 -16.74 -2.66
C ALA A 50 4.06 -16.92 -1.13
N TYR A 51 4.22 -18.16 -0.66
CA TYR A 51 4.09 -18.53 0.75
C TYR A 51 5.41 -18.43 1.53
N ASN A 52 6.56 -18.67 0.91
CA ASN A 52 7.85 -18.64 1.61
C ASN A 52 8.58 -17.28 1.56
N TYR A 53 8.25 -16.40 0.61
CA TYR A 53 9.05 -15.20 0.34
C TYR A 53 9.04 -14.24 1.53
N GLY A 54 10.21 -14.05 2.13
CA GLY A 54 10.38 -13.12 3.26
C GLY A 54 9.88 -13.66 4.60
N PHE A 55 9.71 -14.98 4.73
CA PHE A 55 9.33 -15.64 5.98
C PHE A 55 10.37 -16.65 6.45
N LYS A 56 10.34 -16.95 7.76
CA LYS A 56 11.08 -18.05 8.37
C LYS A 56 10.09 -19.20 8.62
N VAL A 57 10.24 -20.30 7.88
CA VAL A 57 9.31 -21.45 7.90
C VAL A 57 9.18 -22.12 9.28
N ASP A 58 10.15 -21.89 10.17
CA ASP A 58 10.17 -22.40 11.54
C ASP A 58 9.49 -21.47 12.56
N LYS A 59 8.94 -20.34 12.13
CA LYS A 59 8.27 -19.35 13.01
C LYS A 59 6.86 -18.98 12.56
N LEU A 60 6.48 -19.31 11.32
CA LEU A 60 5.21 -18.89 10.75
C LEU A 60 4.19 -20.04 10.81
N GLU A 61 3.00 -19.72 11.31
CA GLU A 61 1.84 -20.60 11.22
C GLU A 61 1.37 -20.70 9.76
N VAL A 62 0.96 -21.88 9.30
CA VAL A 62 0.43 -22.04 7.93
C VAL A 62 -0.88 -21.24 7.75
N PRO A 63 -1.26 -20.79 6.55
CA PRO A 63 -2.54 -20.12 6.36
C PRO A 63 -3.74 -21.02 6.68
N ILE A 64 -4.84 -20.43 7.14
CA ILE A 64 -6.14 -21.10 7.19
C ILE A 64 -6.83 -20.90 5.84
N PHE A 65 -7.20 -22.00 5.19
CA PHE A 65 -7.84 -22.00 3.88
C PHE A 65 -9.36 -22.00 4.04
N PHE A 66 -10.01 -21.08 3.35
CA PHE A 66 -11.46 -21.06 3.17
C PHE A 66 -11.73 -21.24 1.67
N ASP A 67 -12.41 -22.32 1.30
CA ASP A 67 -12.84 -22.63 -0.07
C ASP A 67 -14.25 -22.11 -0.38
N ALA A 68 -14.82 -21.34 0.54
CA ALA A 68 -16.12 -20.70 0.43
C ALA A 68 -16.04 -19.20 0.79
N PRO A 69 -16.96 -18.36 0.28
CA PRO A 69 -17.08 -16.97 0.71
C PRO A 69 -17.29 -16.84 2.22
N ILE A 70 -16.55 -15.94 2.85
CA ILE A 70 -16.75 -15.58 4.26
C ILE A 70 -17.74 -14.42 4.30
N MET A 71 -18.94 -14.65 4.84
CA MET A 71 -19.94 -13.61 5.09
C MET A 71 -20.18 -13.48 6.59
N THR A 72 -20.10 -12.26 7.12
CA THR A 72 -20.32 -11.99 8.54
C THR A 72 -20.92 -10.60 8.73
N THR A 73 -21.83 -10.46 9.70
CA THR A 73 -22.33 -9.15 10.17
C THR A 73 -21.41 -8.54 11.24
N SER A 74 -20.37 -9.26 11.66
CA SER A 74 -19.40 -8.83 12.66
C SER A 74 -18.12 -8.30 12.01
N THR A 75 -17.37 -7.47 12.73
CA THR A 75 -16.09 -6.93 12.26
C THR A 75 -15.02 -8.03 12.14
N ILE A 76 -14.35 -8.10 11.00
CA ILE A 76 -13.09 -8.85 10.85
C ILE A 76 -11.95 -7.93 11.29
N MET A 77 -11.20 -8.33 12.33
CA MET A 77 -10.09 -7.53 12.87
C MET A 77 -8.73 -8.18 12.62
N VAL A 78 -7.81 -7.44 12.00
CA VAL A 78 -6.41 -7.86 11.83
C VAL A 78 -5.53 -7.12 12.85
N ARG A 79 -5.39 -7.68 14.06
CA ARG A 79 -4.73 -7.01 15.21
C ARG A 79 -3.22 -7.27 15.28
N GLY A 80 -2.46 -6.32 15.81
CA GLY A 80 -0.99 -6.34 15.86
C GLY A 80 -0.34 -6.89 17.14
N GLY A 81 -1.00 -7.78 17.88
CA GLY A 81 -0.49 -8.26 19.18
C GLY A 81 0.67 -9.26 19.09
N ASP A 82 0.85 -9.90 17.93
CA ASP A 82 1.93 -10.84 17.66
C ASP A 82 2.52 -10.54 16.27
N LEU A 83 3.71 -9.94 16.26
CA LEU A 83 4.41 -9.54 15.04
C LEU A 83 4.75 -10.75 14.15
N HIS A 84 4.79 -11.97 14.70
CA HIS A 84 5.11 -13.18 13.94
C HIS A 84 3.96 -13.63 13.04
N LYS A 85 2.72 -13.24 13.34
CA LYS A 85 1.54 -13.61 12.55
C LYS A 85 1.33 -12.72 11.33
N LYS A 86 2.00 -11.57 11.25
CA LYS A 86 1.92 -10.63 10.12
C LYS A 86 3.17 -10.72 9.24
N ARG A 87 2.98 -10.66 7.92
CA ARG A 87 4.10 -10.51 6.98
C ARG A 87 4.88 -9.23 7.28
N TRP A 88 6.16 -9.39 7.62
CA TRP A 88 7.06 -8.31 8.04
C TRP A 88 6.52 -7.41 9.16
N GLY A 89 5.60 -7.90 9.98
CA GLY A 89 5.00 -7.15 11.09
C GLY A 89 4.02 -6.02 10.70
N LEU A 90 3.88 -5.71 9.40
CA LEU A 90 3.24 -4.48 8.92
C LEU A 90 2.12 -4.72 7.90
N HIS A 91 2.03 -5.92 7.31
CA HIS A 91 0.97 -6.25 6.35
C HIS A 91 -0.37 -6.42 7.06
N LEU A 92 -1.37 -5.67 6.58
CA LEU A 92 -2.76 -5.77 7.04
C LEU A 92 -3.58 -6.66 6.11
N PHE A 93 -3.39 -6.52 4.80
CA PHE A 93 -4.10 -7.26 3.76
C PHE A 93 -3.23 -7.45 2.52
N GLU A 94 -3.36 -8.59 1.87
CA GLU A 94 -2.66 -8.90 0.62
C GLU A 94 -3.54 -9.78 -0.27
N GLY A 95 -3.59 -9.45 -1.56
CA GLY A 95 -4.37 -10.20 -2.55
C GLY A 95 -3.64 -10.28 -3.88
N TYR A 96 -3.64 -11.46 -4.49
CA TYR A 96 -2.94 -11.72 -5.75
C TYR A 96 -3.94 -11.72 -6.92
N ALA A 97 -3.48 -11.23 -8.07
CA ALA A 97 -4.23 -11.37 -9.32
C ALA A 97 -4.32 -12.85 -9.73
N SER A 98 -5.29 -13.19 -10.57
CA SER A 98 -5.51 -14.57 -11.03
C SER A 98 -4.31 -15.21 -11.74
N ASP A 99 -3.39 -14.39 -12.24
CA ASP A 99 -2.15 -14.83 -12.91
C ASP A 99 -0.92 -14.83 -11.99
N ASP A 100 -1.07 -14.46 -10.72
CA ASP A 100 0.00 -14.33 -9.70
C ASP A 100 1.11 -13.32 -10.06
N LYS A 101 0.90 -12.49 -11.10
CA LYS A 101 1.88 -11.50 -11.58
C LYS A 101 1.71 -10.12 -10.98
N SER A 102 0.62 -9.91 -10.26
CA SER A 102 0.29 -8.62 -9.64
C SER A 102 -0.35 -8.85 -8.28
N ARG A 103 -0.21 -7.87 -7.39
CA ARG A 103 -0.65 -7.99 -6.01
C ARG A 103 -1.08 -6.65 -5.44
N ILE A 104 -2.24 -6.63 -4.81
CA ILE A 104 -2.65 -5.53 -3.95
C ILE A 104 -2.09 -5.76 -2.55
N THR A 105 -1.55 -4.72 -1.93
CA THR A 105 -0.98 -4.80 -0.58
C THR A 105 -1.39 -3.57 0.23
N MET A 106 -1.89 -3.83 1.44
CA MET A 106 -2.14 -2.80 2.45
C MET A 106 -1.17 -2.98 3.61
N LEU A 107 -0.38 -1.95 3.88
CA LEU A 107 0.57 -1.88 4.99
C LEU A 107 0.15 -0.78 5.96
N VAL A 108 0.50 -0.93 7.23
CA VAL A 108 0.30 0.11 8.24
C VAL A 108 1.59 0.31 9.01
N ASN A 109 1.93 1.57 9.28
CA ASN A 109 3.06 2.00 10.10
C ASN A 109 4.44 1.56 9.56
N LYS A 110 4.56 1.31 8.26
CA LYS A 110 5.85 0.96 7.66
C LYS A 110 6.79 2.16 7.56
N HIS A 111 6.23 3.33 7.25
CA HIS A 111 6.96 4.59 7.14
C HIS A 111 6.27 5.67 7.97
N ILE A 112 7.04 6.72 8.27
CA ILE A 112 6.57 7.97 8.87
C ILE A 112 6.79 9.06 7.82
N GLU A 113 5.73 9.79 7.48
CA GLU A 113 5.76 10.91 6.55
C GLU A 113 5.07 12.12 7.20
N GLU A 114 5.64 13.31 7.04
CA GLU A 114 5.13 14.56 7.65
C GLU A 114 4.86 14.44 9.17
N GLY A 115 5.66 13.62 9.88
CA GLY A 115 5.55 13.41 11.33
C GLY A 115 4.53 12.34 11.76
N TYR A 116 3.82 11.69 10.83
CA TYR A 116 2.79 10.70 11.15
C TYR A 116 3.06 9.33 10.50
N PRO A 117 2.71 8.21 11.16
CA PRO A 117 2.80 6.90 10.56
C PRO A 117 1.80 6.75 9.39
N VAL A 118 2.23 6.07 8.33
CA VAL A 118 1.46 5.97 7.08
C VAL A 118 0.73 4.63 6.97
N GLY A 119 -0.54 4.70 6.56
CA GLY A 119 -1.25 3.58 5.95
C GLY A 119 -1.01 3.58 4.44
N GLU A 120 -0.47 2.50 3.91
CA GLU A 120 -0.10 2.37 2.50
C GLU A 120 -1.04 1.38 1.81
N LEU A 121 -1.55 1.74 0.63
CA LEU A 121 -2.29 0.84 -0.24
C LEU A 121 -1.75 0.99 -1.65
N TYR A 122 -1.29 -0.11 -2.25
CA TYR A 122 -0.75 -0.07 -3.60
C TYR A 122 -1.00 -1.37 -4.36
N TYR A 123 -1.02 -1.26 -5.69
CA TYR A 123 -1.11 -2.39 -6.61
C TYR A 123 0.24 -2.56 -7.32
N PHE A 124 0.92 -3.68 -7.06
CA PHE A 124 2.30 -3.92 -7.47
C PHE A 124 2.38 -5.06 -8.49
N GLY A 125 3.16 -4.88 -9.56
CA GLY A 125 3.43 -5.91 -10.57
C GLY A 125 4.60 -6.80 -10.14
N THR A 126 4.32 -7.92 -9.48
CA THR A 126 5.32 -8.88 -8.96
C THR A 126 6.20 -9.52 -10.04
N ALA A 127 5.71 -9.60 -11.27
CA ALA A 127 6.44 -10.13 -12.42
C ALA A 127 7.46 -9.13 -13.02
N TYR A 128 7.37 -7.86 -12.68
CA TYR A 128 8.22 -6.80 -13.22
C TYR A 128 9.14 -6.30 -12.09
N ASN A 129 10.45 -6.53 -12.25
CA ASN A 129 11.46 -6.22 -11.24
C ASN A 129 11.24 -4.85 -10.58
N GLN A 130 11.62 -4.71 -9.30
CA GLN A 130 11.53 -3.47 -8.52
C GLN A 130 12.21 -2.24 -9.17
N MET A 131 12.97 -2.45 -10.25
CA MET A 131 13.74 -1.44 -10.98
C MET A 131 13.17 -1.09 -12.37
N ALA A 132 11.99 -1.58 -12.76
CA ALA A 132 11.35 -1.13 -14.00
C ALA A 132 10.64 0.22 -13.78
N ASP A 133 10.51 1.02 -14.84
CA ASP A 133 9.80 2.32 -14.85
C ASP A 133 8.30 2.23 -14.43
N MET A 134 7.74 1.04 -14.22
CA MET A 134 6.35 0.81 -13.82
C MET A 134 6.16 -0.42 -12.89
N PRO A 135 6.72 -0.45 -11.68
CA PRO A 135 6.48 -1.58 -10.76
C PRO A 135 5.13 -1.43 -10.03
N TYR A 136 4.54 -0.24 -10.06
CA TYR A 136 3.28 0.08 -9.41
C TYR A 136 2.23 0.39 -10.47
N PHE A 137 1.19 -0.43 -10.50
CA PHE A 137 0.06 -0.30 -11.39
C PHE A 137 -0.98 0.67 -10.81
N TRP A 138 -2.05 0.87 -11.58
CA TRP A 138 -3.12 1.78 -11.20
C TRP A 138 -4.06 1.14 -10.18
N PHE A 139 -4.26 1.85 -9.08
CA PHE A 139 -5.33 1.63 -8.13
C PHE A 139 -6.49 2.58 -8.48
N ARG A 140 -7.69 2.04 -8.73
CA ARG A 140 -8.87 2.83 -9.12
C ARG A 140 -9.83 2.97 -7.95
N VAL A 141 -10.33 4.18 -7.72
CA VAL A 141 -11.34 4.50 -6.69
C VAL A 141 -12.56 5.13 -7.34
N GLY A 142 -13.73 4.48 -7.24
CA GLY A 142 -15.03 5.01 -7.71
C GLY A 142 -15.91 3.95 -8.40
N SER A 143 -15.59 3.61 -9.64
CA SER A 143 -16.39 2.78 -10.57
C SER A 143 -15.50 1.78 -11.32
N ASP A 144 -16.07 0.63 -11.66
CA ASP A 144 -15.49 -0.41 -12.50
C ASP A 144 -15.46 -0.05 -14.00
N VAL A 145 -16.16 0.99 -14.44
CA VAL A 145 -16.23 1.42 -15.85
C VAL A 145 -14.92 2.11 -16.29
N PRO A 146 -14.29 1.70 -17.40
CA PRO A 146 -13.09 2.35 -17.93
C PRO A 146 -13.28 3.85 -18.19
N TYR A 147 -12.28 4.67 -17.90
CA TYR A 147 -12.32 6.14 -18.08
C TYR A 147 -13.38 6.88 -17.25
N HIS A 148 -14.04 6.18 -16.32
CA HIS A 148 -14.75 6.77 -15.20
C HIS A 148 -13.90 6.52 -13.96
N SER A 149 -14.05 7.36 -12.92
CA SER A 149 -13.34 7.29 -11.63
C SER A 149 -12.00 8.04 -11.53
N TYR A 150 -11.25 7.75 -10.47
CA TYR A 150 -9.97 8.34 -10.14
C TYR A 150 -8.92 7.24 -10.05
N MET A 151 -7.81 7.39 -10.77
CA MET A 151 -6.72 6.42 -10.80
C MET A 151 -5.50 6.98 -10.07
N PHE A 152 -4.91 6.17 -9.20
CA PHE A 152 -3.73 6.48 -8.41
C PHE A 152 -2.64 5.43 -8.68
N SER A 153 -1.41 5.88 -8.86
CA SER A 153 -0.21 5.04 -8.95
C SER A 153 0.90 5.72 -8.13
N ARG A 154 2.09 5.12 -8.04
CA ARG A 154 3.18 5.58 -7.17
C ARG A 154 3.45 7.10 -7.27
N ASP A 155 3.57 7.61 -8.49
CA ASP A 155 3.98 9.01 -8.74
C ASP A 155 2.96 9.79 -9.59
N ARG A 156 1.72 9.31 -9.73
CA ARG A 156 0.71 9.93 -10.61
C ARG A 156 -0.71 9.65 -10.16
N ALA A 157 -1.57 10.67 -10.31
CA ALA A 157 -3.02 10.52 -10.26
C ALA A 157 -3.67 11.00 -11.57
N ILE A 158 -4.78 10.39 -11.96
CA ILE A 158 -5.61 10.80 -13.10
C ILE A 158 -7.05 10.89 -12.61
N PHE A 159 -7.66 12.06 -12.83
CA PHE A 159 -9.04 12.34 -12.47
C PHE A 159 -9.88 12.43 -13.74
N TYR A 160 -10.83 11.50 -13.93
CA TYR A 160 -11.75 11.54 -15.07
C TYR A 160 -13.03 12.33 -14.79
N GLY A 161 -13.35 12.56 -13.52
CA GLY A 161 -14.50 13.36 -13.08
C GLY A 161 -14.13 14.78 -12.64
N ALA A 162 -15.14 15.57 -12.27
CA ALA A 162 -14.95 16.87 -11.65
C ALA A 162 -14.33 16.72 -10.26
N VAL A 163 -13.34 17.56 -9.95
CA VAL A 163 -12.72 17.63 -8.63
C VAL A 163 -13.12 18.95 -7.99
N GLU A 164 -13.94 18.89 -6.94
CA GLU A 164 -14.28 20.04 -6.12
C GLU A 164 -13.28 20.15 -4.96
N MET A 165 -12.43 21.17 -4.99
CA MET A 165 -11.48 21.47 -3.90
C MET A 165 -12.08 22.54 -2.99
N ARG A 166 -12.46 22.16 -1.77
CA ARG A 166 -13.03 23.08 -0.76
C ARG A 166 -12.01 23.73 0.16
N SER A 167 -10.78 23.26 0.10
CA SER A 167 -9.66 23.76 0.91
C SER A 167 -8.59 24.38 0.00
N PRO A 168 -7.70 25.23 0.53
CA PRO A 168 -6.57 25.74 -0.22
C PRO A 168 -5.75 24.62 -0.86
N LEU A 169 -5.29 24.86 -2.09
CA LEU A 169 -4.36 23.99 -2.80
C LEU A 169 -2.97 24.64 -2.80
N THR A 170 -1.98 23.93 -2.27
CA THR A 170 -0.57 24.35 -2.35
C THR A 170 0.06 23.72 -3.58
N LEU A 171 0.60 24.55 -4.48
CA LEU A 171 1.38 24.07 -5.62
C LEU A 171 2.71 23.46 -5.17
N ALA A 172 3.22 22.48 -5.92
CA ALA A 172 4.55 21.96 -5.68
C ALA A 172 5.58 23.10 -5.76
N SER A 173 6.30 23.30 -4.66
CA SER A 173 7.41 24.25 -4.57
C SER A 173 8.67 23.58 -5.11
N VAL A 174 9.17 24.06 -6.25
CA VAL A 174 10.28 23.46 -6.98
C VAL A 174 11.35 24.52 -7.25
N GLY A 175 12.56 24.26 -6.76
CA GLY A 175 13.77 24.97 -7.13
C GLY A 175 14.81 24.03 -7.73
N LYS A 176 15.96 24.57 -8.07
CA LYS A 176 17.08 23.85 -8.67
C LYS A 176 17.53 22.67 -7.81
N ASP A 177 17.56 22.85 -6.49
CA ASP A 177 18.02 21.82 -5.55
C ASP A 177 17.01 20.68 -5.32
N ASP A 178 15.77 20.84 -5.80
CA ASP A 178 14.74 19.79 -5.81
C ASP A 178 14.79 18.93 -7.07
N LEU A 179 15.73 19.22 -7.98
CA LEU A 179 15.83 18.59 -9.27
C LEU A 179 17.19 17.93 -9.45
N ARG A 180 17.18 16.73 -10.01
CA ARG A 180 18.39 15.98 -10.33
C ARG A 180 18.38 15.56 -11.79
N ASP A 181 19.50 15.77 -12.48
CA ASP A 181 19.59 15.48 -13.91
C ASP A 181 19.86 14.01 -14.22
N VAL A 182 20.58 13.32 -13.33
CA VAL A 182 21.00 11.92 -13.50
C VAL A 182 20.41 11.03 -12.42
N GLN A 183 20.02 9.82 -12.82
CA GLN A 183 19.55 8.80 -11.89
C GLN A 183 20.70 8.37 -10.96
N LEU A 184 20.36 8.01 -9.72
CA LEU A 184 21.33 7.55 -8.74
C LEU A 184 21.97 6.22 -9.18
N THR A 185 23.29 6.14 -9.06
CA THR A 185 24.04 4.87 -9.18
C THR A 185 24.14 4.17 -7.83
N GLY A 186 24.57 2.90 -7.83
CA GLY A 186 24.88 2.15 -6.60
C GLY A 186 25.89 2.86 -5.69
N LYS A 187 26.86 3.55 -6.28
CA LYS A 187 27.88 4.34 -5.55
C LYS A 187 27.26 5.58 -4.91
N ASP A 188 26.38 6.28 -5.62
CA ASP A 188 25.68 7.45 -5.09
C ASP A 188 24.80 7.06 -3.90
N MET A 189 24.01 6.00 -4.03
CA MET A 189 23.17 5.49 -2.96
C MET A 189 24.00 5.11 -1.72
N LYS A 190 25.15 4.46 -1.91
CA LYS A 190 26.07 4.14 -0.79
C LYS A 190 26.56 5.41 -0.08
N LYS A 191 26.93 6.46 -0.84
CA LYS A 191 27.37 7.73 -0.28
C LYS A 191 26.26 8.42 0.52
N ILE A 192 25.04 8.47 -0.03
CA ILE A 192 23.87 9.06 0.64
C ILE A 192 23.59 8.34 1.96
N ARG A 193 23.57 7.00 1.96
CA ARG A 193 23.39 6.21 3.20
C ARG A 193 24.47 6.50 4.23
N THR A 194 25.74 6.62 3.82
CA THR A 194 26.83 6.97 4.74
C THR A 194 26.63 8.36 5.34
N GLU A 195 26.18 9.34 4.56
CA GLU A 195 25.91 10.69 5.04
C GLU A 195 24.70 10.73 5.98
N ALA A 196 23.61 10.04 5.61
CA ALA A 196 22.40 9.90 6.42
C ALA A 196 22.71 9.39 7.84
N LYS A 197 23.56 8.37 7.94
CA LYS A 197 23.98 7.78 9.23
C LYS A 197 24.78 8.72 10.14
N LYS A 198 25.24 9.87 9.66
CA LYS A 198 25.91 10.86 10.52
C LYS A 198 24.93 11.66 11.38
N HIS A 199 23.68 11.79 10.94
CA HIS A 199 22.66 12.60 11.62
C HIS A 199 21.42 11.80 12.02
N ILE A 200 21.14 10.66 11.37
CA ILE A 200 20.13 9.69 11.79
C ILE A 200 20.80 8.70 12.72
N LYS A 201 20.53 8.78 14.02
CA LYS A 201 21.12 7.90 15.03
C LYS A 201 20.30 6.63 15.20
N ARG A 202 20.95 5.50 15.43
CA ARG A 202 20.24 4.22 15.63
C ARG A 202 19.36 4.28 16.87
N GLU A 203 19.82 4.95 17.92
CA GLU A 203 19.17 5.04 19.23
C GLU A 203 17.79 5.71 19.18
N ASP A 204 17.52 6.54 18.17
CA ASP A 204 16.25 7.25 18.00
C ASP A 204 15.09 6.35 17.53
N PHE A 205 15.35 5.05 17.30
CA PHE A 205 14.39 4.11 16.71
C PHE A 205 14.18 2.88 17.58
N GLU A 206 12.91 2.45 17.71
CA GLU A 206 12.53 1.25 18.46
C GLU A 206 13.13 -0.04 17.86
N THR A 207 13.19 -0.12 16.53
CA THR A 207 13.64 -1.32 15.83
C THR A 207 14.73 -1.00 14.79
N ASP A 208 15.58 -1.99 14.52
CA ASP A 208 16.57 -1.94 13.43
C ASP A 208 15.91 -1.69 12.07
N SER A 209 14.68 -2.17 11.88
CA SER A 209 13.93 -2.01 10.64
C SER A 209 13.59 -0.53 10.43
N TYR A 210 13.03 0.13 11.45
CA TYR A 210 12.69 1.56 11.36
C TYR A 210 13.92 2.42 11.12
N TYR A 211 15.03 2.14 11.80
CA TYR A 211 16.30 2.83 11.54
C TYR A 211 16.76 2.67 10.09
N LYS A 212 16.75 1.44 9.55
CA LYS A 212 17.13 1.19 8.15
C LYS A 212 16.20 1.90 7.17
N HIS A 213 14.90 1.91 7.43
CA HIS A 213 13.93 2.64 6.61
C HIS A 213 14.15 4.15 6.64
N ALA A 214 14.44 4.73 7.80
CA ALA A 214 14.75 6.16 7.91
C ALA A 214 16.00 6.53 7.08
N VAL A 215 17.06 5.72 7.17
CA VAL A 215 18.28 5.90 6.36
C VAL A 215 18.00 5.75 4.86
N GLU A 216 17.19 4.77 4.47
CA GLU A 216 16.79 4.58 3.07
C GLU A 216 15.89 5.72 2.56
N GLY A 217 15.10 6.33 3.45
CA GLY A 217 14.28 7.52 3.17
C GLY A 217 15.08 8.66 2.55
N GLU A 218 16.31 8.90 2.98
CA GLU A 218 17.20 9.91 2.37
C GLU A 218 17.59 9.56 0.93
N VAL A 219 17.74 8.26 0.62
CA VAL A 219 17.96 7.80 -0.75
C VAL A 219 16.69 8.03 -1.59
N TYR A 220 15.51 7.74 -1.05
CA TYR A 220 14.24 7.96 -1.73
C TYR A 220 13.97 9.43 -2.02
N LYS A 221 14.33 10.35 -1.10
CA LYS A 221 14.25 11.81 -1.34
C LYS A 221 15.07 12.21 -2.57
N GLU A 222 16.27 11.68 -2.73
CA GLU A 222 17.11 11.95 -3.91
C GLU A 222 16.56 11.30 -5.20
N PHE A 223 15.96 10.11 -5.12
CA PHE A 223 15.22 9.52 -6.26
C PHE A 223 14.01 10.37 -6.66
N ALA A 224 13.30 10.96 -5.69
CA ALA A 224 12.16 11.83 -5.95
C ALA A 224 12.57 13.08 -6.74
N LYS A 225 13.77 13.63 -6.50
CA LYS A 225 14.31 14.76 -7.29
C LYS A 225 14.50 14.43 -8.77
N TYR A 226 15.02 13.23 -9.07
CA TYR A 226 15.16 12.76 -10.45
C TYR A 226 13.79 12.52 -11.10
N THR A 227 12.86 11.88 -10.38
CA THR A 227 11.49 11.63 -10.84
C THR A 227 10.76 12.94 -11.13
N LYS A 228 10.86 13.93 -10.23
CA LYS A 228 10.31 15.28 -10.42
C LYS A 228 10.86 15.96 -11.68
N LYS A 229 12.18 15.87 -11.94
CA LYS A 229 12.79 16.38 -13.19
C LYS A 229 12.20 15.69 -14.43
N LYS A 230 12.07 14.36 -14.41
CA LYS A 230 11.47 13.58 -15.51
C LYS A 230 10.03 14.02 -15.76
N LEU A 231 9.23 14.17 -14.71
CA LEU A 231 7.84 14.64 -14.79
C LEU A 231 7.73 16.04 -15.39
N LEU A 232 8.57 17.00 -14.96
CA LEU A 232 8.56 18.36 -15.53
C LEU A 232 8.98 18.38 -17.01
N LYS A 233 9.96 17.56 -17.42
CA LYS A 233 10.32 17.43 -18.84
C LYS A 233 9.14 16.90 -19.69
N GLN A 234 8.40 15.94 -19.14
CA GLN A 234 7.26 15.28 -19.79
C GLN A 234 5.92 15.97 -19.52
N ALA A 235 5.91 17.10 -18.80
CA ALA A 235 4.72 17.83 -18.44
C ALA A 235 3.90 18.22 -19.69
N LYS A 236 2.59 18.09 -19.60
CA LYS A 236 1.66 18.55 -20.64
C LYS A 236 1.37 20.04 -20.46
N ASP A 237 0.82 20.67 -21.48
CA ASP A 237 0.29 22.02 -21.35
C ASP A 237 -0.81 22.06 -20.29
N GLY A 238 -0.90 23.19 -19.57
CA GLY A 238 -1.71 23.36 -18.37
C GLY A 238 -1.05 22.89 -17.07
N THR A 239 0.14 22.28 -17.11
CA THR A 239 0.88 21.92 -15.88
C THR A 239 1.34 23.19 -15.16
N ILE A 240 1.07 23.31 -13.86
CA ILE A 240 1.44 24.44 -13.00
C ILE A 240 2.31 24.02 -11.82
N PHE A 241 3.25 24.86 -11.41
CA PHE A 241 3.99 24.72 -10.15
C PHE A 241 4.51 26.07 -9.65
N TYR A 242 5.00 26.12 -8.41
CA TYR A 242 5.64 27.30 -7.85
C TYR A 242 7.18 27.17 -7.94
N ASP A 243 7.81 28.06 -8.70
CA ASP A 243 9.26 28.17 -8.79
C ASP A 243 9.77 28.95 -7.56
N LYS A 244 10.36 28.24 -6.60
CA LYS A 244 10.78 28.82 -5.33
C LYS A 244 12.05 29.66 -5.43
N ASP A 245 12.89 29.42 -6.44
CA ASP A 245 14.13 30.16 -6.65
C ASP A 245 13.82 31.56 -7.20
N ARG A 246 12.82 31.64 -8.08
CA ARG A 246 12.36 32.90 -8.70
C ARG A 246 11.17 33.54 -8.00
N LYS A 247 10.53 32.82 -7.08
CA LYS A 247 9.31 33.22 -6.36
C LYS A 247 8.14 33.55 -7.30
N ILE A 248 7.90 32.68 -8.29
CA ILE A 248 6.84 32.85 -9.29
C ILE A 248 6.01 31.58 -9.44
N VAL A 249 4.76 31.73 -9.87
CA VAL A 249 3.96 30.61 -10.39
C VAL A 249 4.29 30.47 -11.88
N VAL A 250 4.52 29.24 -12.33
CA VAL A 250 4.76 28.94 -13.75
C VAL A 250 3.72 27.97 -14.29
N ILE A 251 3.40 28.12 -15.56
CA ILE A 251 2.45 27.29 -16.31
C ILE A 251 3.08 26.88 -17.64
N LYS A 252 2.82 25.64 -18.08
CA LYS A 252 3.23 25.17 -19.41
C LYS A 252 2.17 25.48 -20.46
N ILE A 253 2.54 26.17 -21.54
CA ILE A 253 1.67 26.57 -22.65
C ILE A 253 2.44 26.35 -23.95
N ASP A 254 1.84 25.68 -24.92
CA ASP A 254 2.44 25.35 -26.23
C ASP A 254 3.86 24.77 -26.12
N GLY A 255 4.05 23.86 -25.17
CA GLY A 255 5.33 23.21 -24.90
C GLY A 255 6.38 24.07 -24.19
N LYS A 256 6.11 25.35 -23.90
CA LYS A 256 7.02 26.28 -23.24
C LYS A 256 6.56 26.62 -21.82
N TRP A 257 7.49 26.99 -20.95
CA TRP A 257 7.19 27.44 -19.59
C TRP A 257 7.01 28.96 -19.57
N HIS A 258 5.88 29.41 -19.04
CA HIS A 258 5.51 30.80 -18.90
C HIS A 258 5.34 31.16 -17.42
N LYS A 259 5.64 32.42 -17.08
CA LYS A 259 5.26 32.99 -15.78
C LYS A 259 3.75 33.26 -15.79
N LEU A 260 3.05 32.87 -14.72
CA LEU A 260 1.71 33.33 -14.45
C LEU A 260 1.82 34.67 -13.70
N GLU A 261 1.27 35.73 -14.29
CA GLU A 261 1.29 37.05 -13.66
C GLU A 261 0.43 37.04 -12.39
N THR A 262 0.98 37.58 -11.32
CA THR A 262 0.34 37.68 -10.00
C THR A 262 0.56 39.09 -9.46
N THR A 263 -0.40 39.56 -8.67
CA THR A 263 -0.30 40.85 -8.00
C THR A 263 -0.51 40.61 -6.51
N PRO A 264 0.36 41.14 -5.63
CA PRO A 264 0.14 41.07 -4.20
C PRO A 264 -1.23 41.64 -3.85
N ILE A 265 -1.96 40.91 -3.02
CA ILE A 265 -3.17 41.39 -2.38
C ILE A 265 -2.93 41.40 -0.88
N ASP A 266 -3.37 42.45 -0.20
CA ASP A 266 -3.38 42.48 1.25
C ASP A 266 -4.57 41.63 1.72
N MET A 267 -4.28 40.52 2.39
CA MET A 267 -5.30 39.65 2.95
C MET A 267 -5.32 39.84 4.46
N ASP A 268 -6.41 40.40 4.95
CA ASP A 268 -6.68 40.48 6.37
C ASP A 268 -7.19 39.12 6.87
N LEU A 269 -6.26 38.26 7.28
CA LEU A 269 -6.54 36.90 7.76
C LEU A 269 -6.73 36.84 9.29
N ASP A 270 -6.57 37.97 9.99
CA ASP A 270 -6.64 38.08 11.45
C ASP A 270 -8.01 38.61 11.95
N LYS A 271 -9.00 38.74 11.06
CA LYS A 271 -10.40 39.07 11.36
C LYS A 271 -11.29 37.84 11.39
#